data_AF-A0A5R8LZ64-F1
#
_entry.id   AF-A0A5R8LZ64-F1
#
_cell.length_a   1.000
_cell.length_b   1.000
_cell.length_c   1.000
_cell.angle_alpha   90.00
_cell.angle_beta   90.00
_cell.angle_gamma   90.00
#
_symmetry.space_group_name_H-M   'P 1'
#
loop_
_entity.id
_entity.type
_entity.pdbx_description
1 polymer ?
#
loop_
_entity_poly.entity_id
_entity_poly.type
_entity_poly.pdbx_seq_one_letter_code
_entity_poly.pdbx_strand_id
1 'polypeptide(L)' 'QLEKSVGVQLVRRTTRRVEPTEVGLRLYAHGRAIQNEMLAARETIATLGQGLQGRVGLSVPSGYGQMVMSDWLIDFKRLY' A
#
# COMPACT_ATOMS: atom_id res chain seq x y z
N GLN A 1 3.65 -17.23 14.90
CA GLN A 1 5.07 -17.61 14.65
C GLN A 1 6.00 -16.40 14.56
N LEU A 2 5.56 -15.25 14.01
CA LEU A 2 6.38 -14.05 13.85
C LEU A 2 6.95 -13.45 15.16
N GLU A 3 6.16 -13.38 16.24
CA GLU A 3 6.66 -12.90 17.54
C GLU A 3 7.75 -13.82 18.13
N LYS A 4 7.62 -15.15 17.91
CA LYS A 4 8.60 -16.14 18.37
C LYS A 4 9.91 -16.09 17.57
N SER A 5 9.86 -15.73 16.28
CA SER A 5 11.06 -15.64 15.44
C SER A 5 11.83 -14.33 15.63
N VAL A 6 11.14 -13.25 16.01
CA VAL A 6 11.75 -11.93 16.25
C VAL A 6 12.11 -11.73 17.73
N GLY A 7 11.56 -12.56 18.63
CA GLY A 7 11.82 -12.49 20.08
C GLY A 7 11.18 -11.27 20.76
N VAL A 8 10.30 -10.55 20.07
CA VAL A 8 9.67 -9.31 20.55
C VAL A 8 8.16 -9.45 20.51
N GLN A 9 7.48 -8.96 21.54
CA GLN A 9 6.03 -8.87 21.59
C GLN A 9 5.56 -7.74 20.65
N LEU A 10 4.86 -8.12 19.58
CA LEU A 10 4.36 -7.18 18.57
C LEU A 10 2.96 -6.66 18.93
N VAL A 11 2.27 -7.37 19.82
CA VAL A 11 0.91 -7.05 20.22
C VAL A 11 0.74 -7.19 21.73
N ARG A 12 0.33 -6.10 22.40
CA ARG A 12 -0.14 -6.15 23.79
C ARG A 12 -1.61 -6.54 23.82
N ARG A 13 -1.91 -7.63 24.51
CA ARG A 13 -3.28 -8.07 24.78
C ARG A 13 -3.66 -7.61 26.19
N THR A 14 -4.69 -6.79 26.30
CA THR A 14 -5.47 -6.64 27.52
C THR A 14 -6.78 -7.41 27.32
N THR A 15 -7.43 -7.88 28.39
CA THR A 15 -8.62 -8.75 28.33
C THR A 15 -9.81 -8.19 27.54
N ARG A 16 -9.75 -6.92 27.11
CA ARG A 16 -10.74 -6.26 26.25
C ARG A 16 -10.19 -5.62 24.97
N ARG A 17 -8.86 -5.49 24.80
CA ARG A 17 -8.26 -4.81 23.63
C ARG A 17 -6.92 -5.41 23.24
N VAL A 18 -6.71 -5.47 21.94
CA VAL A 18 -5.48 -5.94 21.29
C VAL A 18 -4.85 -4.71 20.65
N GLU A 19 -3.75 -4.22 21.21
CA GLU A 19 -3.06 -3.02 20.73
C GLU A 19 -1.65 -3.38 20.23
N PRO A 20 -1.26 -2.96 19.02
CA PRO A 20 0.09 -3.18 18.53
C PRO A 20 1.11 -2.43 19.41
N THR A 21 2.23 -3.06 19.69
CA THR A 21 3.35 -2.39 20.36
C THR A 21 4.03 -1.43 19.39
N GLU A 22 4.89 -0.53 19.88
CA GLU A 22 5.66 0.36 19.02
C GLU A 22 6.51 -0.41 17.99
N VAL A 23 7.08 -1.54 18.39
CA VAL A 23 7.80 -2.45 17.49
C VAL A 23 6.84 -3.11 16.50
N GLY A 24 5.64 -3.49 16.93
CA GLY A 24 4.58 -3.99 16.06
C GLY A 24 4.17 -2.99 14.97
N LEU A 25 4.03 -1.71 15.32
CA LEU A 25 3.71 -0.64 14.37
C LEU A 25 4.84 -0.41 13.36
N ARG A 26 6.10 -0.36 13.82
CA ARG A 26 7.26 -0.22 12.92
C ARG A 26 7.39 -1.42 11.98
N LEU A 27 7.25 -2.64 12.50
CA LEU A 27 7.29 -3.85 11.68
C LEU A 27 6.16 -3.87 10.65
N TYR A 28 4.95 -3.45 11.05
CA TYR A 28 3.82 -3.33 10.14
C TYR A 28 4.08 -2.31 9.01
N ALA A 29 4.65 -1.15 9.33
CA ALA A 29 5.00 -0.14 8.34
C ALA A 29 6.02 -0.67 7.32
N HIS A 30 7.08 -1.33 7.78
CA HIS A 30 8.09 -1.94 6.90
C HIS A 30 7.51 -3.11 6.08
N GLY A 31 6.71 -3.98 6.69
CA GLY A 31 6.06 -5.10 5.99
C GLY A 31 5.12 -4.62 4.89
N ARG A 32 4.37 -3.54 5.15
CA ARG A 32 3.50 -2.92 4.14
C ARG A 32 4.31 -2.32 2.99
N ALA A 33 5.44 -1.67 3.28
CA ALA A 33 6.34 -1.15 2.24
C ALA A 33 6.91 -2.28 1.37
N ILE A 34 7.39 -3.37 1.97
CA ILE A 34 7.91 -4.54 1.23
C ILE A 34 6.83 -5.17 0.36
N GLN A 35 5.62 -5.33 0.88
CA GLN A 35 4.51 -5.89 0.10
C GLN A 35 4.18 -5.01 -1.11
N ASN A 36 4.13 -3.69 -0.93
CA ASN A 36 3.91 -2.74 -2.01
C ASN A 36 5.03 -2.81 -3.05
N GLU A 37 6.29 -2.89 -2.62
CA GLU A 37 7.45 -2.98 -3.52
C GLU A 37 7.43 -4.28 -4.32
N MET A 38 7.08 -5.40 -3.68
CA MET A 38 6.91 -6.69 -4.36
C MET A 38 5.77 -6.66 -5.39
N LEU A 39 4.67 -5.97 -5.07
CA LEU A 39 3.56 -5.75 -6.01
C LEU A 39 4.03 -4.92 -7.20
N ALA A 40 4.70 -3.79 -6.96
CA ALA A 40 5.24 -2.93 -8.01
C ALA A 40 6.25 -3.65 -8.92
N ALA A 41 7.13 -4.47 -8.35
CA ALA A 41 8.07 -5.29 -9.11
C ALA A 41 7.35 -6.32 -10.01
N ARG A 42 6.28 -6.96 -9.50
CA ARG A 42 5.45 -7.87 -10.31
C ARG A 42 4.69 -7.16 -11.41
N GLU A 43 4.14 -5.99 -11.11
CA GLU A 43 3.50 -5.14 -12.12
C GLU A 43 4.52 -4.81 -13.21
N THR A 44 5.71 -4.33 -12.87
CA THR A 44 6.79 -4.01 -13.82
C THR A 44 7.11 -5.17 -14.78
N ILE A 45 7.20 -6.40 -14.26
CA ILE A 45 7.45 -7.60 -15.07
C ILE A 45 6.26 -7.89 -16.00
N ALA A 46 5.03 -7.69 -15.54
CA ALA A 46 3.83 -7.84 -16.37
C ALA A 46 3.74 -6.75 -17.46
N THR A 47 4.11 -5.51 -17.14
CA THR A 47 4.12 -4.36 -18.06
C THR A 47 5.15 -4.52 -19.19
N LEU A 48 6.28 -5.17 -18.93
CA LEU A 48 7.33 -5.44 -19.93
C LEU A 48 6.85 -6.31 -21.12
N GLY A 49 5.74 -7.04 -20.98
CA GLY A 49 5.18 -7.89 -22.05
C GLY A 49 3.97 -7.32 -22.80
N GLN A 50 3.25 -6.34 -22.26
CA GLN A 50 1.91 -5.96 -22.74
C GLN A 50 1.54 -4.50 -22.40
N GLY A 51 2.19 -3.47 -22.97
CA GLY A 51 1.74 -2.07 -22.80
C GLY A 51 1.68 -1.55 -21.34
N LEU A 52 1.28 -0.29 -21.14
CA LEU A 52 1.25 0.34 -19.81
C LEU A 52 0.14 -0.27 -18.93
N GLN A 53 0.50 -1.02 -17.90
CA GLN A 53 -0.43 -1.72 -16.99
C GLN A 53 0.06 -1.61 -15.54
N GLY A 54 -0.84 -1.33 -14.60
CA GLY A 54 -0.55 -1.23 -13.16
C GLY A 54 -1.66 -0.52 -12.37
N ARG A 55 -1.59 -0.51 -11.03
CA ARG A 55 -2.54 0.26 -10.17
C ARG A 55 -1.89 1.52 -9.63
N VAL A 56 -2.40 2.69 -10.02
CA VAL A 56 -1.96 3.99 -9.48
C VAL A 56 -2.87 4.42 -8.33
N GLY A 57 -2.30 4.65 -7.15
CA GLY A 57 -3.00 5.23 -6.00
C GLY A 57 -2.79 6.75 -5.93
N LEU A 58 -3.86 7.52 -6.05
CA LEU A 58 -3.84 8.98 -5.91
C LEU A 58 -4.53 9.37 -4.59
N SER A 59 -3.89 10.21 -3.78
CA SER A 59 -4.48 10.79 -2.56
C SER A 59 -4.69 12.27 -2.77
N VAL A 60 -5.95 12.71 -2.72
CA VAL A 60 -6.32 14.12 -2.95
C VAL A 60 -7.41 14.61 -2.02
N PRO A 61 -7.41 15.92 -1.68
CA PRO A 61 -8.48 16.54 -0.91
C PRO A 61 -9.83 16.35 -1.63
N SER A 62 -10.87 15.98 -0.87
CA SER A 62 -12.19 15.59 -1.38
C SER A 62 -12.82 16.63 -2.33
N GLY A 63 -12.63 17.93 -2.07
CA GLY A 63 -13.15 19.00 -2.93
C GLY A 63 -12.35 19.22 -4.23
N TYR A 64 -11.05 18.90 -4.25
CA TYR A 64 -10.18 19.14 -5.41
C TYR A 64 -10.22 17.98 -6.41
N GLY A 65 -10.36 16.74 -5.89
CA GLY A 65 -10.43 15.54 -6.71
C GLY A 65 -11.62 15.52 -7.67
N GLN A 66 -12.81 15.97 -7.25
CA GLN A 66 -13.96 15.97 -8.17
C GLN A 66 -13.86 17.03 -9.27
N MET A 67 -13.34 18.22 -8.95
CA MET A 67 -13.44 19.39 -9.83
C MET A 67 -12.33 19.46 -10.88
N VAL A 68 -11.11 19.01 -10.54
CA VAL A 68 -9.95 19.09 -11.44
C VAL A 68 -9.51 17.70 -11.89
N MET A 69 -9.73 16.68 -11.06
CA MET A 69 -9.17 15.36 -11.33
C MET A 69 -10.05 14.43 -12.19
N SER A 70 -11.14 14.91 -12.79
CA SER A 70 -11.92 14.05 -13.67
C SER A 70 -11.36 14.06 -15.10
N ASP A 71 -11.06 15.24 -15.64
CA ASP A 71 -10.70 15.41 -17.05
C ASP A 71 -9.34 14.79 -17.40
N TRP A 72 -8.29 15.12 -16.66
CA TRP A 72 -6.96 14.50 -16.78
C TRP A 72 -6.94 12.96 -16.60
N LEU A 73 -7.86 12.35 -15.82
CA LEU A 73 -7.96 10.88 -15.65
C LEU A 73 -8.65 10.25 -16.87
N ILE A 74 -9.62 10.95 -17.44
CA ILE A 74 -10.27 10.54 -18.70
C ILE A 74 -9.26 10.59 -19.84
N ASP A 75 -8.45 11.65 -19.91
CA ASP A 75 -7.39 11.77 -20.92
C ASP A 75 -6.30 10.73 -20.73
N PHE A 76 -5.90 10.45 -19.49
CA PHE A 76 -4.95 9.38 -19.17
C PHE A 76 -5.45 8.01 -19.64
N LYS A 77 -6.74 7.68 -19.40
CA LYS A 77 -7.38 6.44 -19.87
C LYS A 77 -7.52 6.35 -21.39
N ARG A 78 -7.53 7.48 -22.10
CA ARG A 78 -7.57 7.47 -23.58
C ARG A 78 -6.20 7.24 -24.19
N LEU A 79 -5.14 7.72 -23.53
CA LEU A 79 -3.76 7.58 -24.03
C LEU A 79 -3.14 6.21 -23.71
N TYR A 80 -3.61 5.54 -22.64
CA TYR A 80 -3.03 4.31 -22.09
C TYR A 80 -4.12 3.30 -21.73
#